data_AF-A0A519JZ30-F1
#
_entry.id   AF-A0A519JZ30-F1
#
_cell.length_a   1.000
_cell.length_b   1.000
_cell.length_c   1.000
_cell.angle_alpha   90.00
_cell.angle_beta   90.00
_cell.angle_gamma   90.00
#
_symmetry.space_group_name_H-M   'P 1'
#
loop_
_entity.id
_entity.type
_entity.pdbx_description
1 polymer ?
#
loop_
_entity_poly.entity_id
_entity_poly.type
_entity_poly.pdbx_seq_one_letter_code
_entity_poly.pdbx_strand_id
1 'polypeptide(L)'
;MRRLCLLTAALLGVAGAAHAQQAPPNAGNLVQQIPPPLQTGPQSRIDLVEPRAEGVREPVTEGARVPVAGLRVTGATVFSETELIAASGITPGSALTLAELRNAAAAITDLYTRNGY
;
A
#
# COMPACT_ATOMS: atom_id res chain seq x y z
N MET A 1 -7.73 92.84 18.15
CA MET A 1 -7.22 91.56 18.71
C MET A 1 -8.14 90.34 18.51
N ARG A 2 -9.43 90.47 18.17
CA ARG A 2 -10.35 89.31 18.04
C ARG A 2 -10.28 88.56 16.69
N ARG A 3 -9.74 89.19 15.63
CA ARG A 3 -9.57 88.58 14.29
C ARG A 3 -8.33 87.67 14.20
N LEU A 4 -7.32 87.90 15.05
CA LEU A 4 -6.09 87.10 15.06
C LEU A 4 -6.33 85.72 15.68
N CYS A 5 -7.17 85.63 16.73
CA CYS A 5 -7.58 84.34 17.33
C CYS A 5 -8.36 83.42 16.36
N LEU A 6 -9.18 84.01 15.49
CA LEU A 6 -9.95 83.24 14.51
C LEU A 6 -9.04 82.63 13.42
N LEU A 7 -7.94 83.31 13.09
CA LEU A 7 -6.92 82.81 12.15
C LEU A 7 -6.11 81.66 12.76
N THR A 8 -5.75 81.72 14.05
CA THR A 8 -5.04 80.62 14.72
C THR A 8 -5.91 79.37 14.86
N ALA A 9 -7.20 79.53 15.17
CA ALA A 9 -8.14 78.42 15.27
C ALA A 9 -8.38 77.73 13.91
N ALA A 10 -8.41 78.49 12.81
CA ALA A 10 -8.53 77.93 11.47
C ALA A 10 -7.28 77.15 11.03
N LEU A 11 -6.08 77.58 11.47
CA LEU A 11 -4.81 76.94 11.07
C LEU A 11 -4.56 75.61 11.81
N LEU A 12 -5.03 75.45 13.06
CA LEU A 12 -4.90 74.19 13.80
C LEU A 12 -5.86 73.08 13.31
N GLY A 13 -6.97 73.43 12.66
CA GLY A 13 -7.94 72.45 12.16
C GLY A 13 -7.45 71.61 10.97
N VAL A 14 -6.44 72.07 10.25
CA VAL A 14 -5.96 71.43 9.00
C VAL A 14 -4.83 70.43 9.23
N ALA A 15 -4.20 70.44 10.41
CA ALA A 15 -3.04 69.59 10.71
C ALA A 15 -3.39 68.12 11.00
N GLY A 16 -4.67 67.78 11.15
CA GLY A 16 -5.13 66.42 11.52
C GLY A 16 -5.30 65.44 10.36
N ALA A 17 -5.23 65.87 9.09
CA ALA A 17 -5.55 65.02 7.94
C ALA A 17 -4.38 64.17 7.40
N ALA A 18 -3.23 64.14 8.09
CA ALA A 18 -1.99 63.53 7.58
C ALA A 18 -1.70 62.09 8.05
N HIS A 19 -2.60 61.45 8.81
CA HIS A 19 -2.39 60.09 9.30
C HIS A 19 -3.47 59.12 8.85
N ALA A 20 -3.55 58.90 7.54
CA ALA A 20 -4.28 57.76 6.96
C ALA A 20 -3.73 57.36 5.58
N GLN A 21 -2.41 57.32 5.42
CA GLN A 21 -1.84 56.51 4.33
C GLN A 21 -1.71 55.08 4.85
N GLN A 22 -2.82 54.34 4.85
CA GLN A 22 -2.75 52.89 4.89
C GLN A 22 -1.91 52.47 3.69
N ALA A 23 -0.73 51.90 3.96
CA ALA A 23 0.14 51.38 2.91
C ALA A 23 -0.71 50.50 1.98
N PRO A 24 -0.63 50.69 0.65
CA PRO A 24 -1.42 49.90 -0.27
C PRO A 24 -1.14 48.41 -0.02
N PRO A 25 -2.16 47.55 -0.07
CA PRO A 25 -2.00 46.14 0.21
C PRO A 25 -0.92 45.57 -0.72
N ASN A 26 0.22 45.20 -0.13
CA ASN A 26 1.34 44.67 -0.88
C ASN A 26 1.08 43.20 -1.21
N ALA A 27 0.95 42.90 -2.50
CA ALA A 27 0.72 41.54 -3.00
C ALA A 27 1.81 40.54 -2.54
N GLY A 28 3.02 41.01 -2.24
CA GLY A 28 4.11 40.18 -1.69
C GLY A 28 3.77 39.59 -0.32
N ASN A 29 2.94 40.25 0.49
CA ASN A 29 2.52 39.70 1.79
C ASN A 29 1.58 38.50 1.64
N LEU A 30 0.82 38.40 0.54
CA LEU A 30 -0.06 37.25 0.29
C LEU A 30 0.75 36.01 -0.12
N VAL A 31 1.86 36.19 -0.84
CA VAL A 31 2.74 35.07 -1.23
C VAL A 31 3.43 34.46 -0.02
N GLN A 32 3.78 35.29 0.98
CA GLN A 32 4.39 34.82 2.24
C GLN A 32 3.43 34.11 3.18
N GLN A 33 2.12 34.14 2.90
CA GLN A 33 1.12 33.42 3.69
C GLN A 33 0.91 31.97 3.24
N ILE A 34 1.60 31.50 2.19
CA ILE A 34 1.54 30.10 1.78
C ILE A 34 2.37 29.28 2.79
N PRO A 35 1.76 28.37 3.58
CA PRO A 35 2.51 27.51 4.48
C PRO A 35 3.53 26.67 3.70
N PRO A 36 4.75 26.48 4.22
CA PRO A 36 5.73 25.63 3.58
C PRO A 36 5.18 24.21 3.41
N PRO A 37 5.55 23.50 2.32
CA PRO A 37 5.06 22.16 2.07
C PRO A 37 5.46 21.22 3.21
N LEU A 38 4.50 20.39 3.64
CA LEU A 38 4.75 19.37 4.65
C LEU A 38 5.86 18.44 4.15
N GLN A 39 6.93 18.31 4.94
CA GLN A 39 7.99 17.35 4.64
C GLN A 39 7.38 15.95 4.71
N THR A 40 7.37 15.24 3.59
CA THR A 40 6.97 13.84 3.54
C THR A 40 8.07 13.06 4.27
N GLY A 41 7.77 12.61 5.49
CA GLY A 41 8.66 11.70 6.21
C GLY A 41 8.90 10.41 5.39
N PRO A 42 9.89 9.58 5.77
CA PRO A 42 10.16 8.32 5.09
C PRO A 42 8.84 7.56 4.98
N GLN A 43 8.40 7.29 3.74
CA GLN A 43 7.24 6.47 3.51
C GLN A 43 7.52 5.14 4.21
N SER A 44 6.69 4.77 5.19
CA SER A 44 6.74 3.44 5.78
C SER A 44 6.55 2.48 4.62
N ARG A 45 7.65 1.88 4.16
CA ARG A 45 7.61 0.82 3.17
C ARG A 45 6.94 -0.32 3.90
N ILE A 46 5.64 -0.48 3.67
CA ILE A 46 5.00 -1.76 3.95
C ILE A 46 5.69 -2.69 2.97
N ASP A 47 6.68 -3.44 3.46
CA ASP A 47 7.10 -4.65 2.79
C ASP A 47 5.86 -5.54 2.78
N LEU A 48 5.12 -5.48 1.67
CA LEU A 48 4.24 -6.58 1.32
C LEU A 48 5.20 -7.75 1.18
N VAL A 49 5.32 -8.53 2.26
CA VAL A 49 5.65 -9.93 2.14
C VAL A 49 4.58 -10.43 1.19
N GLU A 50 4.94 -10.62 -0.09
CA GLU A 50 4.15 -11.46 -0.96
C GLU A 50 3.88 -12.68 -0.11
N PRO A 51 2.61 -13.03 0.14
CA PRO A 51 2.33 -14.28 0.79
C PRO A 51 2.94 -15.28 -0.17
N ARG A 52 4.15 -15.73 0.15
CA ARG A 52 4.71 -16.93 -0.42
C ARG A 52 3.56 -17.89 -0.20
N ALA A 53 3.01 -18.39 -1.29
CA ALA A 53 2.16 -19.55 -1.22
C ALA A 53 3.08 -20.68 -0.76
N GLU A 54 3.56 -20.64 0.48
CA GLU A 54 3.77 -21.82 1.27
C GLU A 54 2.37 -22.42 1.24
N GLY A 55 2.14 -23.34 0.29
CA GLY A 55 0.88 -24.05 0.20
C GLY A 55 0.61 -24.56 1.61
N VAL A 56 -0.45 -24.05 2.24
CA VAL A 56 -0.76 -24.35 3.63
C VAL A 56 -0.93 -25.87 3.70
N ARG A 57 0.12 -26.55 4.16
CA ARG A 57 0.09 -28.00 4.29
C ARG A 57 -0.91 -28.29 5.36
N GLU A 58 -1.94 -29.04 5.02
CA GLU A 58 -2.90 -29.47 6.00
C GLU A 58 -2.24 -30.49 6.92
N PRO A 59 -2.45 -30.40 8.23
CA PRO A 59 -2.00 -31.43 9.15
C PRO A 59 -2.64 -32.75 8.75
N VAL A 60 -1.80 -33.78 8.57
CA VAL A 60 -2.27 -35.13 8.28
C VAL A 60 -3.03 -35.62 9.50
N THR A 61 -4.36 -35.52 9.44
CA THR A 61 -5.25 -35.97 10.49
C THR A 61 -5.71 -37.38 10.16
N GLU A 62 -5.84 -38.21 11.19
CA GLU A 62 -6.44 -39.53 11.03
C GLU A 62 -7.90 -39.37 10.55
N GLY A 63 -8.25 -40.06 9.47
CA GLY A 63 -9.56 -39.91 8.84
C GLY A 63 -9.81 -40.98 7.78
N ALA A 64 -10.92 -40.84 7.05
CA ALA A 64 -11.26 -41.75 5.97
C ALA A 64 -10.14 -41.81 4.92
N ARG A 65 -9.71 -43.02 4.59
CA ARG A 65 -8.66 -43.28 3.59
C ARG A 65 -9.29 -43.78 2.30
N VAL A 66 -8.77 -43.27 1.18
CA VAL A 66 -9.18 -43.65 -0.17
C VAL A 66 -8.02 -44.37 -0.84
N PRO A 67 -8.23 -45.59 -1.37
CA PRO A 67 -7.22 -46.28 -2.14
C PRO A 67 -7.04 -45.59 -3.50
N VAL A 68 -5.81 -45.17 -3.81
CA VAL A 68 -5.48 -44.49 -5.06
C VAL A 68 -4.88 -45.50 -6.04
N ALA A 69 -5.61 -45.86 -7.09
CA ALA A 69 -5.11 -46.78 -8.12
C ALA A 69 -4.01 -46.17 -9.00
N GLY A 70 -4.05 -44.85 -9.19
CA GLY A 70 -3.07 -44.12 -9.98
C GLY A 70 -3.38 -42.63 -10.01
N LEU A 71 -2.37 -41.84 -10.38
CA LEU A 71 -2.48 -40.41 -10.59
C LEU A 71 -2.20 -40.10 -12.06
N ARG A 72 -3.07 -39.32 -12.69
CA ARG A 72 -2.88 -38.81 -14.05
C ARG A 72 -2.97 -37.29 -14.00
N VAL A 73 -1.99 -36.60 -14.57
CA VAL A 73 -1.93 -35.14 -14.57
C VAL A 73 -2.18 -34.63 -15.99
N THR A 74 -3.14 -33.71 -16.14
CA THR A 74 -3.54 -33.15 -17.45
C THR A 74 -3.45 -31.64 -17.47
N GLY A 75 -3.18 -31.06 -18.64
CA GLY A 75 -3.11 -29.60 -18.83
C GLY A 75 -1.78 -28.97 -18.43
N ALA A 76 -0.81 -29.77 -17.98
CA ALA A 76 0.56 -29.32 -17.77
C ALA A 76 1.30 -29.19 -19.10
N THR A 77 1.86 -28.01 -19.36
CA THR A 77 2.67 -27.71 -20.55
C THR A 77 4.14 -27.47 -20.24
N VAL A 78 4.45 -27.07 -19.01
CA VAL A 78 5.80 -26.70 -18.55
C VAL A 78 6.59 -27.92 -18.05
N PHE A 79 6.00 -28.69 -17.14
CA PHE A 79 6.62 -29.90 -16.57
C PHE A 79 6.00 -31.15 -17.18
N SER A 80 6.80 -32.22 -17.27
CA SER A 80 6.30 -33.51 -17.73
C SER A 80 5.37 -34.15 -16.70
N GLU A 81 4.43 -34.97 -17.15
CA GLU A 81 3.50 -35.67 -16.24
C GLU A 81 4.25 -36.52 -15.20
N THR A 82 5.30 -37.24 -15.61
CA THR A 82 6.11 -38.07 -14.72
C THR A 82 6.78 -37.25 -13.61
N GLU A 83 7.24 -36.05 -13.94
CA GLU A 83 7.87 -35.13 -12.99
C GLU A 83 6.84 -34.58 -11.97
N LEU A 84 5.63 -34.28 -12.42
CA LEU A 84 4.54 -33.84 -11.54
C LEU A 84 4.05 -34.95 -10.61
N ILE A 85 3.96 -36.18 -11.12
CA ILE A 85 3.63 -37.35 -10.30
C ILE A 85 4.73 -37.58 -9.25
N ALA A 86 6.01 -37.50 -9.65
CA ALA A 86 7.14 -37.62 -8.73
C ALA A 86 7.12 -36.52 -7.66
N ALA A 87 6.83 -35.26 -8.03
CA ALA A 87 6.73 -34.14 -7.11
C ALA A 87 5.56 -34.29 -6.11
N SER A 88 4.47 -34.93 -6.52
CA SER A 88 3.30 -35.17 -5.68
C SER A 88 3.55 -36.19 -4.55
N GLY A 89 4.53 -37.09 -4.72
CA GLY A 89 4.81 -38.18 -3.78
C GLY A 89 3.76 -39.28 -3.72
N ILE A 90 2.71 -39.22 -4.56
CA ILE A 90 1.64 -40.24 -4.59
C ILE A 90 2.18 -41.51 -5.22
N THR A 91 2.12 -42.60 -4.46
CA THR A 91 2.44 -43.94 -4.97
C THR A 91 1.14 -44.68 -5.31
N PRO A 92 1.01 -45.27 -6.51
CA PRO A 92 -0.13 -46.12 -6.85
C PRO A 92 -0.31 -47.28 -5.85
N GLY A 93 -1.55 -47.56 -5.47
CA GLY A 93 -1.91 -48.59 -4.49
C GLY A 93 -1.93 -48.12 -3.04
N SER A 94 -1.50 -46.89 -2.75
CA SER A 94 -1.53 -46.33 -1.39
C SER A 94 -2.93 -45.87 -0.98
N ALA A 95 -3.24 -46.05 0.31
CA ALA A 95 -4.47 -45.55 0.93
C ALA A 95 -4.21 -44.19 1.60
N LEU A 96 -4.66 -43.13 0.94
CA LEU A 96 -4.40 -41.74 1.33
C LEU A 96 -5.66 -41.06 1.88
N THR A 97 -5.47 -40.16 2.84
CA THR A 97 -6.48 -39.25 3.36
C THR A 97 -6.67 -38.05 2.44
N LEU A 98 -7.78 -37.31 2.62
CA LEU A 98 -8.01 -36.06 1.89
C LEU A 98 -6.89 -35.03 2.13
N ALA A 99 -6.38 -34.95 3.36
CA ALA A 99 -5.28 -34.04 3.71
C ALA A 99 -3.99 -34.39 2.93
N GLU A 100 -3.65 -35.68 2.85
CA GLU A 100 -2.50 -36.15 2.06
C GLU A 100 -2.66 -35.84 0.56
N LEU A 101 -3.86 -36.04 0.00
CA LEU A 101 -4.15 -35.72 -1.40
C LEU A 101 -4.02 -34.22 -1.69
N ARG A 102 -4.52 -33.37 -0.79
CA ARG A 102 -4.35 -31.92 -0.93
C ARG A 102 -2.91 -31.48 -0.77
N ASN A 103 -2.16 -32.10 0.15
CA ASN A 103 -0.74 -31.83 0.32
C ASN A 103 0.08 -32.24 -0.92
N ALA A 104 -0.29 -33.33 -1.58
CA ALA A 104 0.30 -33.74 -2.85
C ALA A 104 0.02 -32.71 -3.97
N ALA A 105 -1.19 -32.16 -4.03
CA ALA A 105 -1.51 -31.06 -4.95
C ALA A 105 -0.73 -29.79 -4.62
N ALA A 106 -0.58 -29.46 -3.33
CA ALA A 106 0.24 -28.33 -2.88
C ALA A 106 1.72 -28.51 -3.26
N ALA A 107 2.26 -29.74 -3.22
CA ALA A 107 3.63 -30.01 -3.65
C ALA A 107 3.84 -29.75 -5.15
N ILE A 108 2.83 -30.02 -5.99
CA ILE A 108 2.84 -29.65 -7.40
C ILE A 108 2.83 -28.12 -7.54
N THR A 109 1.95 -27.41 -6.83
CA THR A 109 1.92 -25.94 -6.84
C THR A 109 3.26 -25.35 -6.40
N ASP A 110 3.85 -25.86 -5.31
CA ASP A 110 5.16 -25.44 -4.82
C ASP A 110 6.25 -25.61 -5.89
N LEU A 111 6.19 -26.66 -6.71
CA LEU A 111 7.12 -26.85 -7.82
C LEU A 111 6.99 -25.72 -8.85
N TYR A 112 5.77 -25.36 -9.25
CA TYR A 112 5.54 -24.25 -10.17
C TYR A 112 6.00 -22.91 -9.57
N THR A 113 5.59 -22.61 -8.35
CA THR A 113 5.94 -21.36 -7.66
C THR A 113 7.44 -21.21 -7.47
N ARG A 114 8.16 -22.28 -7.10
CA ARG A 114 9.63 -22.25 -6.97
C ARG A 114 10.35 -22.02 -8.29
N ASN A 115 9.72 -22.37 -9.42
CA ASN A 115 10.25 -22.13 -10.76
C ASN A 115 9.74 -20.81 -11.39
N GLY A 116 8.98 -20.00 -10.63
CA GLY A 116 8.53 -18.67 -11.05
C GLY A 116 7.26 -18.65 -11.89
N TYR A 117 6.42 -19.68 -11.79
CA TYR A 117 5.11 -19.78 -12.43
C TYR A 117 3.95 -19.52 -11.48
#